data_AF-A0A8H7T9L3-F1
#
_entry.id   AF-A0A8H7T9L3-F1
#
_cell.length_a   1.000
_cell.length_b   1.000
_cell.length_c   1.000
_cell.angle_alpha   90.00
_cell.angle_beta   90.00
_cell.angle_gamma   90.00
#
_symmetry.space_group_name_H-M   'P 1'
#
loop_
_entity.id
_entity.type
_entity.pdbx_description
1 polymer ?
#
loop_
_entity_poly.entity_id
_entity_poly.type
_entity_poly.pdbx_seq_one_letter_code
_entity_poly.pdbx_strand_id
1 'polypeptide(L)'
;MNTGSYLLTSTRPILHSISFTVRTQDGQRVFSMTRPLLKEPRRFAPLGEDAGGDSPELKGIVFDVDGTLCIPQTWMFGQMRSALGINKRVDILDHIHSLPTAEQEAAQEKIRAIERSAMSSQEPQPGLVSLMEYLESRNIPKGICTRNFDAPVTHLLEKFLTGKEFKPIVTREFKPPKPSPAGILHIAKSWGFLEKDGGSGDASQLIMVGSSTVTAGYAAGAATVLLVNEGNVHLANHEHTDLIVSRLDELIEILEKGFVGKIGRGEDSDTRVRAEGVLQDGMAEAVTTK
;
A
#
# COMPACT_ATOMS: atom_id res chain seq x y z
N MET A 1 -28.74 -12.06 16.31
CA MET A 1 -27.38 -12.62 16.11
C MET A 1 -26.54 -11.49 15.56
N ASN A 2 -25.68 -10.96 16.42
CA ASN A 2 -25.00 -9.67 16.28
C ASN A 2 -23.67 -9.90 15.54
N THR A 3 -23.39 -9.21 14.43
CA THR A 3 -22.08 -9.30 13.77
C THR A 3 -21.44 -7.93 13.59
N GLY A 4 -20.15 -7.86 13.94
CA GLY A 4 -19.19 -6.89 13.44
C GLY A 4 -18.82 -5.76 14.41
N SER A 5 -17.61 -5.85 14.96
CA SER A 5 -16.73 -4.76 15.38
C SER A 5 -15.36 -5.43 15.59
N TYR A 6 -14.34 -4.94 14.88
CA TYR A 6 -12.97 -5.44 14.98
C TYR A 6 -12.19 -4.46 15.86
N LEU A 7 -11.70 -4.92 17.01
CA LEU A 7 -10.86 -4.09 17.87
C LEU A 7 -9.40 -4.23 17.43
N LEU A 8 -8.87 -3.23 16.71
CA LEU A 8 -7.44 -3.10 16.43
C LEU A 8 -6.75 -2.53 17.67
N THR A 9 -6.29 -3.41 18.56
CA THR A 9 -5.44 -2.99 19.68
C THR A 9 -3.98 -3.05 19.27
N SER A 10 -3.37 -1.89 19.01
CA SER A 10 -1.92 -1.73 19.10
C SER A 10 -1.55 -1.81 20.59
N THR A 11 -1.26 -3.01 21.07
CA THR A 11 -0.76 -3.19 22.44
C THR A 11 0.70 -2.79 22.45
N ARG A 12 1.01 -1.75 23.25
CA ARG A 12 2.32 -1.21 23.69
C ARG A 12 3.57 -1.83 23.05
N PRO A 13 4.53 -1.01 22.56
CA PRO A 13 5.73 -1.51 21.91
C PRO A 13 6.53 -2.38 22.88
N ILE A 14 6.53 -3.69 22.66
CA ILE A 14 7.71 -4.48 22.98
C ILE A 14 8.74 -3.92 22.00
N LEU A 15 9.79 -3.24 22.49
CA LEU A 15 10.73 -2.37 21.75
C LEU A 15 11.37 -2.96 20.46
N HIS A 16 11.02 -4.18 20.05
CA HIS A 16 11.67 -4.94 18.99
C HIS A 16 10.69 -5.70 18.07
N SER A 17 9.37 -5.54 18.17
CA SER A 17 8.42 -6.24 17.29
C SER A 17 7.11 -5.48 17.05
N ILE A 18 6.47 -5.76 15.91
CA ILE A 18 5.13 -5.27 15.57
C ILE A 18 4.17 -6.44 15.64
N SER A 19 3.08 -6.26 16.36
CA SER A 19 2.01 -7.25 16.48
C SER A 19 0.71 -6.72 15.89
N PHE A 20 0.17 -7.45 14.93
CA PHE A 20 -1.17 -7.24 14.39
C PHE A 20 -2.07 -8.33 14.93
N THR A 21 -3.04 -7.95 15.74
CA THR A 21 -4.09 -8.85 16.19
C THR A 21 -5.42 -8.31 15.73
N VAL A 22 -6.15 -9.11 14.97
CA VAL A 22 -7.54 -8.85 14.63
C VAL A 22 -8.40 -9.81 15.43
N ARG A 23 -9.32 -9.25 16.21
CA ARG A 23 -10.30 -9.99 17.00
C ARG A 23 -11.71 -9.75 16.49
N THR A 24 -12.57 -10.76 16.60
CA THR A 24 -14.02 -10.63 16.48
C THR A 24 -14.60 -9.81 17.64
N GLN A 25 -15.90 -9.50 17.59
CA GLN A 25 -16.62 -8.80 18.67
C GLN A 25 -16.60 -9.54 20.00
N ASP A 26 -16.72 -10.87 19.95
CA ASP A 26 -16.67 -11.79 21.08
C ASP A 26 -15.24 -12.02 21.59
N GLY A 27 -14.25 -11.30 21.02
CA GLY A 27 -12.86 -11.33 21.46
C GLY A 27 -12.05 -12.51 20.90
N GLN A 28 -12.64 -13.36 20.06
CA GLN A 28 -11.91 -14.44 19.40
C GLN A 28 -10.90 -13.87 18.41
N ARG A 29 -9.71 -14.47 18.39
CA ARG A 29 -8.61 -14.04 17.54
C ARG A 29 -8.78 -14.60 16.13
N VAL A 30 -9.00 -13.74 15.14
CA VAL A 30 -9.19 -14.11 13.73
C VAL A 30 -7.87 -14.10 12.96
N PHE A 31 -7.01 -13.15 13.29
CA PHE A 31 -5.68 -13.03 12.71
C PHE A 31 -4.73 -12.54 13.79
N SER A 32 -3.54 -13.11 13.83
CA SER A 32 -2.48 -12.68 14.72
C SER A 32 -1.15 -12.89 14.02
N MET A 33 -0.37 -11.83 13.91
CA MET A 33 0.99 -11.91 13.42
C MET A 33 1.85 -11.01 14.27
N THR A 34 3.01 -11.52 14.68
CA THR A 34 4.06 -10.72 15.31
C THR A 34 5.31 -10.89 14.49
N ARG A 35 5.87 -9.78 14.00
CA ARG A 35 7.16 -9.77 13.30
C ARG A 35 8.17 -8.90 14.07
N PRO A 36 9.43 -9.34 14.19
CA PRO A 36 10.48 -8.48 14.74
C PRO A 36 10.67 -7.26 13.82
N LEU A 37 11.02 -6.12 14.42
CA LEU A 37 11.50 -4.98 13.65
C LEU A 37 12.80 -5.38 12.95
N LEU A 38 12.91 -5.07 11.66
CA LEU A 38 14.11 -5.37 10.90
C LEU A 38 15.29 -4.56 11.46
N LYS A 39 16.40 -5.25 11.70
CA LYS A 39 17.66 -4.62 12.11
C LYS A 39 18.46 -4.11 10.91
N GLU A 40 18.30 -4.75 9.76
CA GLU A 40 18.97 -4.40 8.51
C GLU A 40 18.01 -3.77 7.52
N PRO A 41 18.47 -2.78 6.74
CA PRO A 41 17.67 -2.22 5.67
C PRO A 41 17.32 -3.27 4.63
N ARG A 42 16.07 -3.22 4.16
CA ARG A 42 15.67 -4.02 3.00
C ARG A 42 16.43 -3.54 1.79
N ARG A 43 16.81 -4.47 0.93
CA ARG A 43 17.60 -4.18 -0.26
C ARG A 43 17.23 -5.15 -1.35
N PHE A 44 17.43 -4.75 -2.60
CA PHE A 44 17.25 -5.62 -3.75
C PHE A 44 18.41 -5.46 -4.72
N ALA A 45 18.76 -6.56 -5.36
CA ALA A 45 19.72 -6.57 -6.44
C ALA A 45 19.21 -5.72 -7.63
N PRO A 46 20.12 -5.15 -8.43
CA PRO A 46 19.80 -4.55 -9.72
C PRO A 46 18.99 -5.48 -10.62
N LEU A 47 17.97 -4.96 -11.32
CA LEU A 47 17.32 -5.66 -12.43
C LEU A 47 18.09 -5.52 -13.75
N GLY A 48 19.07 -4.60 -13.80
CA GLY A 48 19.98 -4.39 -14.93
C GLY A 48 21.04 -5.48 -15.09
N GLU A 49 22.04 -5.23 -15.94
CA GLU A 49 23.07 -6.21 -16.33
C GLU A 49 24.01 -6.60 -15.17
N ASP A 50 24.06 -5.81 -14.09
CA ASP A 50 24.92 -6.00 -12.93
C ASP A 50 24.20 -6.63 -11.71
N ALA A 51 23.42 -7.70 -11.92
CA ALA A 51 22.76 -8.43 -10.82
C ALA A 51 23.74 -9.16 -9.86
N GLY A 52 25.06 -8.98 -10.02
CA GLY A 52 26.11 -9.64 -9.25
C GLY A 52 26.32 -9.02 -7.88
N GLY A 53 25.60 -9.51 -6.86
CA GLY A 53 25.84 -9.20 -5.46
C GLY A 53 25.00 -10.04 -4.50
N ASP A 54 25.29 -9.97 -3.19
CA ASP A 54 24.58 -10.73 -2.14
C ASP A 54 23.16 -10.19 -1.82
N SER A 55 22.61 -9.31 -2.65
CA SER A 55 21.28 -8.73 -2.44
C SER A 55 20.20 -9.66 -3.00
N PRO A 56 19.02 -9.76 -2.36
CA PRO A 56 17.96 -10.62 -2.84
C PRO A 56 17.37 -10.08 -4.15
N GLU A 57 16.89 -10.99 -4.99
CA GLU A 57 16.20 -10.65 -6.23
C GLU A 57 14.77 -10.16 -5.95
N LEU A 58 14.30 -9.18 -6.71
CA LEU A 58 12.90 -8.73 -6.66
C LEU A 58 12.00 -9.71 -7.41
N LYS A 59 10.93 -10.18 -6.77
CA LYS A 59 10.02 -11.17 -7.34
C LYS A 59 8.62 -10.64 -7.68
N GLY A 60 8.29 -9.41 -7.29
CA GLY A 60 7.02 -8.80 -7.64
C GLY A 60 6.77 -7.48 -6.91
N ILE A 61 5.82 -6.71 -7.42
CA ILE A 61 5.42 -5.43 -6.84
C ILE A 61 3.91 -5.40 -6.60
N VAL A 62 3.52 -4.99 -5.40
CA VAL A 62 2.14 -4.77 -5.01
C VAL A 62 1.87 -3.27 -4.94
N PHE A 63 0.80 -2.83 -5.59
CA PHE A 63 0.39 -1.43 -5.64
C PHE A 63 -0.88 -1.18 -4.83
N ASP A 64 -0.93 -0.04 -4.13
CA ASP A 64 -2.21 0.57 -3.76
C ASP A 64 -2.86 1.26 -4.97
N VAL A 65 -4.08 1.77 -4.81
CA VAL A 65 -4.79 2.52 -5.86
C VAL A 65 -4.77 4.02 -5.56
N ASP A 66 -5.50 4.49 -4.55
CA ASP A 66 -5.65 5.93 -4.31
C ASP A 66 -4.35 6.60 -3.84
N GLY A 67 -3.96 7.64 -4.57
CA GLY A 67 -2.69 8.32 -4.36
C GLY A 67 -1.47 7.49 -4.78
N THR A 68 -1.66 6.41 -5.53
CA THR A 68 -0.59 5.53 -5.99
C THR A 68 -0.69 5.26 -7.48
N LEU A 69 -1.72 4.54 -7.94
CA LEU A 69 -1.97 4.36 -9.37
C LEU A 69 -2.82 5.50 -9.95
N CYS A 70 -3.65 6.15 -9.12
CA CYS A 70 -4.30 7.40 -9.46
C CYS A 70 -3.95 8.50 -8.46
N ILE A 71 -4.08 9.76 -8.89
CA ILE A 71 -3.87 10.94 -8.06
C ILE A 71 -4.80 10.88 -6.82
N PRO A 72 -4.35 11.33 -5.63
CA PRO A 72 -5.17 11.26 -4.42
C PRO A 72 -6.48 12.06 -4.54
N GLN A 73 -7.62 11.41 -4.30
CA GLN A 73 -8.94 12.06 -4.25
C GLN A 73 -9.39 12.29 -2.80
N THR A 74 -8.57 12.97 -2.00
CA THR A 74 -8.74 13.05 -0.53
C THR A 74 -10.09 13.62 -0.07
N TRP A 75 -10.73 14.44 -0.90
CA TRP A 75 -12.08 14.99 -0.67
C TRP A 75 -13.14 13.89 -0.49
N MET A 76 -13.00 12.75 -1.17
CA MET A 76 -14.00 11.67 -1.14
C MET A 76 -14.09 11.05 0.27
N PHE A 77 -12.96 10.93 0.98
CA PHE A 77 -12.96 10.44 2.35
C PHE A 77 -13.67 11.42 3.30
N GLY A 78 -13.61 12.73 3.03
CA GLY A 78 -14.41 13.72 3.75
C GLY A 78 -15.91 13.52 3.56
N GLN A 79 -16.33 13.26 2.32
CA GLN A 79 -17.74 12.99 2.01
C GLN A 79 -18.23 11.67 2.63
N MET A 80 -17.42 10.61 2.58
CA MET A 80 -17.76 9.32 3.20
C MET A 80 -18.00 9.48 4.69
N ARG A 81 -17.13 10.23 5.37
CA ARG A 81 -17.27 10.55 6.80
C ARG A 81 -18.56 11.31 7.10
N SER A 82 -18.88 12.31 6.28
CA SER A 82 -20.11 13.07 6.40
C SER A 82 -21.35 12.18 6.20
N ALA A 83 -21.36 11.32 5.19
CA ALA A 83 -22.47 10.41 4.89
C ALA A 83 -22.70 9.37 6.00
N LEU A 84 -21.64 9.00 6.72
CA LEU A 84 -21.66 8.09 7.87
C LEU A 84 -21.85 8.81 9.22
N GLY A 85 -21.80 10.15 9.26
CA GLY A 85 -21.92 10.92 10.49
C GLY A 85 -20.71 10.77 11.45
N ILE A 86 -19.53 10.45 10.93
CA ILE A 86 -18.31 10.23 11.73
C ILE A 86 -17.27 11.34 11.53
N ASN A 87 -16.39 11.53 12.53
CA ASN A 87 -15.31 12.50 12.46
C ASN A 87 -14.02 11.91 11.84
N LYS A 88 -13.01 12.76 11.62
CA LYS A 88 -11.74 12.38 10.98
C LYS A 88 -10.90 11.35 11.75
N ARG A 89 -11.11 11.17 13.06
CA ARG A 89 -10.35 10.23 13.91
C ARG A 89 -10.87 8.80 13.84
N VAL A 90 -12.09 8.60 13.34
CA VAL A 90 -12.72 7.28 13.23
C VAL A 90 -12.39 6.70 11.86
N ASP A 91 -11.88 5.48 11.77
CA ASP A 91 -11.68 4.84 10.46
C ASP A 91 -13.03 4.48 9.81
N ILE A 92 -13.14 4.66 8.49
CA ILE A 92 -14.40 4.46 7.73
C ILE A 92 -14.84 3.01 7.76
N LEU A 93 -13.92 2.07 7.46
CA LEU A 93 -14.27 0.66 7.38
C LEU A 93 -14.44 0.08 8.78
N ASP A 94 -13.64 0.50 9.76
CA ASP A 94 -13.82 0.05 11.14
C ASP A 94 -15.17 0.51 11.70
N HIS A 95 -15.60 1.74 11.40
CA HIS A 95 -16.92 2.21 11.76
C HIS A 95 -18.02 1.37 11.12
N ILE A 96 -17.98 1.17 9.79
CA ILE A 96 -18.99 0.36 9.10
C ILE A 96 -19.02 -1.05 9.66
N HIS A 97 -17.86 -1.67 9.86
CA HIS A 97 -17.77 -2.99 10.46
C HIS A 97 -18.23 -3.02 11.90
N SER A 98 -18.33 -1.89 12.62
CA SER A 98 -18.81 -1.81 14.00
C SER A 98 -20.33 -1.67 14.14
N LEU A 99 -21.02 -1.37 13.03
CA LEU A 99 -22.47 -1.22 13.00
C LEU A 99 -23.16 -2.58 13.14
N PRO A 100 -24.42 -2.60 13.62
CA PRO A 100 -25.26 -3.80 13.54
C PRO A 100 -25.30 -4.34 12.11
N THR A 101 -25.30 -5.66 11.95
CA THR A 101 -25.29 -6.36 10.65
C THR A 101 -26.30 -5.80 9.65
N ALA A 102 -27.50 -5.46 10.12
CA ALA A 102 -28.59 -4.94 9.31
C ALA A 102 -28.31 -3.53 8.73
N GLU A 103 -27.40 -2.77 9.35
CA GLU A 103 -27.03 -1.42 8.93
C GLU A 103 -25.77 -1.38 8.06
N GLN A 104 -24.94 -2.44 8.09
CA GLN A 104 -23.64 -2.45 7.41
C GLN A 104 -23.77 -2.27 5.90
N GLU A 105 -24.69 -2.96 5.25
CA GLU A 105 -24.84 -2.87 3.79
C GLU A 105 -25.29 -1.47 3.35
N ALA A 106 -26.21 -0.85 4.08
CA ALA A 106 -26.62 0.53 3.82
C ALA A 106 -25.45 1.51 4.00
N ALA A 107 -24.60 1.29 5.00
CA ALA A 107 -23.40 2.10 5.23
C ALA A 107 -22.31 1.86 4.18
N GLN A 108 -22.11 0.62 3.72
CA GLN A 108 -21.25 0.29 2.58
C GLN A 108 -21.74 0.99 1.32
N GLU A 109 -23.05 0.96 1.07
CA GLU A 109 -23.61 1.55 -0.15
C GLU A 109 -23.45 3.07 -0.20
N LYS A 110 -23.54 3.76 0.95
CA LYS A 110 -23.22 5.19 1.05
C LYS A 110 -21.80 5.49 0.56
N ILE A 111 -20.81 4.70 0.95
CA ILE A 111 -19.42 4.93 0.52
C ILE A 111 -19.19 4.48 -0.92
N ARG A 112 -19.80 3.38 -1.38
CA ARG A 112 -19.74 2.95 -2.78
C ARG A 112 -20.32 4.01 -3.72
N ALA A 113 -21.40 4.68 -3.35
CA ALA A 113 -21.98 5.76 -4.14
C ALA A 113 -21.01 6.94 -4.35
N ILE A 114 -20.30 7.33 -3.29
CA ILE A 114 -19.29 8.40 -3.34
C ILE A 114 -18.11 7.97 -4.20
N GLU A 115 -17.65 6.73 -4.05
CA GLU A 115 -16.56 6.17 -4.86
C GLU A 115 -16.93 6.08 -6.34
N ARG A 116 -18.17 5.71 -6.70
CA ARG A 116 -18.61 5.72 -8.10
C ARG A 116 -18.57 7.12 -8.71
N SER A 117 -18.89 8.14 -7.92
CA SER A 117 -18.73 9.54 -8.35
C SER A 117 -17.25 9.91 -8.51
N ALA A 118 -16.40 9.54 -7.55
CA ALA A 118 -14.97 9.83 -7.57
C ALA A 118 -14.25 9.11 -8.74
N MET A 119 -14.63 7.86 -9.01
CA MET A 119 -14.10 7.02 -10.09
C MET A 119 -14.12 7.73 -11.44
N SER A 120 -15.21 8.46 -11.75
CA SER A 120 -15.38 9.16 -13.02
C SER A 120 -14.33 10.27 -13.24
N SER A 121 -13.79 10.83 -12.16
CA SER A 121 -12.75 11.87 -12.16
C SER A 121 -11.37 11.34 -11.81
N GLN A 122 -11.14 10.03 -11.87
CA GLN A 122 -9.80 9.47 -11.67
C GLN A 122 -8.84 9.98 -12.75
N GLU A 123 -7.64 10.35 -12.31
CA GLU A 123 -6.51 10.70 -13.15
C GLU A 123 -5.33 9.78 -12.81
N PRO A 124 -4.58 9.27 -13.80
CA PRO A 124 -3.46 8.39 -13.55
C PRO A 124 -2.32 9.16 -12.86
N GLN A 125 -1.59 8.47 -12.01
CA GLN A 125 -0.41 9.05 -11.38
C GLN A 125 0.71 9.29 -12.42
N PRO A 126 1.49 10.39 -12.30
CA PRO A 126 2.65 10.61 -13.17
C PRO A 126 3.63 9.44 -13.18
N GLY A 127 4.12 9.09 -14.37
CA GLY A 127 5.05 7.97 -14.59
C GLY A 127 4.39 6.59 -14.62
N LEU A 128 3.06 6.49 -14.44
CA LEU A 128 2.35 5.20 -14.36
C LEU A 128 2.60 4.30 -15.57
N VAL A 129 2.32 4.79 -16.78
CA VAL A 129 2.41 3.98 -18.00
C VAL A 129 3.85 3.51 -18.23
N SER A 130 4.82 4.43 -18.10
CA SER A 130 6.25 4.13 -18.24
C SER A 130 6.72 3.07 -17.26
N LEU A 131 6.30 3.14 -15.99
CA LEU A 131 6.61 2.12 -15.00
C LEU A 131 5.99 0.76 -15.39
N MET A 132 4.73 0.74 -15.83
CA MET A 132 4.07 -0.53 -16.18
C MET A 132 4.70 -1.21 -17.40
N GLU A 133 5.09 -0.44 -18.43
CA GLU A 133 5.84 -0.94 -19.59
C GLU A 133 7.19 -1.51 -19.18
N TYR A 134 7.93 -0.81 -18.33
CA TYR A 134 9.20 -1.28 -17.79
C TYR A 134 9.06 -2.59 -17.01
N LEU A 135 8.06 -2.69 -16.12
CA LEU A 135 7.83 -3.91 -15.34
C LEU A 135 7.42 -5.09 -16.23
N GLU A 136 6.75 -4.85 -17.35
CA GLU A 136 6.45 -5.90 -18.34
C GLU A 136 7.69 -6.34 -19.11
N SER A 137 8.54 -5.42 -19.56
CA SER A 137 9.78 -5.80 -20.26
C SER A 137 10.74 -6.60 -19.37
N ARG A 138 10.63 -6.44 -18.04
CA ARG A 138 11.39 -7.19 -17.03
C ARG A 138 10.66 -8.42 -16.50
N ASN A 139 9.46 -8.75 -17.00
CA ASN A 139 8.62 -9.86 -16.53
C ASN A 139 8.34 -9.83 -15.01
N ILE A 140 8.21 -8.64 -14.41
CA ILE A 140 7.93 -8.49 -12.98
C ILE A 140 6.42 -8.60 -12.74
N PRO A 141 5.97 -9.56 -11.89
CA PRO A 141 4.57 -9.69 -11.48
C PRO A 141 4.06 -8.46 -10.73
N LYS A 142 2.80 -8.10 -11.00
CA LYS A 142 2.13 -6.93 -10.45
C LYS A 142 0.83 -7.34 -9.78
N GLY A 143 0.64 -6.93 -8.53
CA GLY A 143 -0.58 -7.18 -7.76
C GLY A 143 -1.18 -5.87 -7.25
N ILE A 144 -2.45 -5.87 -6.87
CA ILE A 144 -3.11 -4.71 -6.26
C ILE A 144 -3.60 -5.09 -4.86
N CYS A 145 -3.35 -4.23 -3.88
CA CYS A 145 -3.95 -4.33 -2.55
C CYS A 145 -4.55 -2.98 -2.14
N THR A 146 -5.87 -2.87 -2.22
CA THR A 146 -6.61 -1.62 -2.00
C THR A 146 -7.73 -1.76 -0.97
N ARG A 147 -8.17 -0.62 -0.43
CA ARG A 147 -9.39 -0.50 0.39
C ARG A 147 -10.62 -0.09 -0.43
N ASN A 148 -10.49 0.03 -1.75
CA ASN A 148 -11.63 0.24 -2.64
C ASN A 148 -12.42 -1.06 -2.82
N PHE A 149 -13.67 -0.92 -3.26
CA PHE A 149 -14.38 -2.05 -3.86
C PHE A 149 -13.89 -2.24 -5.32
N ASP A 150 -14.45 -3.21 -6.02
CA ASP A 150 -13.99 -3.66 -7.34
C ASP A 150 -14.12 -2.58 -8.43
N ALA A 151 -15.27 -1.90 -8.54
CA ALA A 151 -15.56 -1.06 -9.70
C ALA A 151 -14.53 0.08 -9.95
N PRO A 152 -14.06 0.85 -8.95
CA PRO A 152 -13.04 1.88 -9.17
C PRO A 152 -11.68 1.32 -9.61
N VAL A 153 -11.36 0.08 -9.25
CA VAL A 153 -10.15 -0.59 -9.70
C VAL A 153 -10.30 -1.01 -11.15
N THR A 154 -11.42 -1.65 -11.49
CA THR A 154 -11.73 -2.07 -12.86
C THR A 154 -11.73 -0.89 -13.82
N HIS A 155 -12.43 0.19 -13.47
CA HIS A 155 -12.46 1.41 -14.28
C HIS A 155 -11.08 2.03 -14.51
N LEU A 156 -10.25 2.12 -13.46
CA LEU A 156 -8.88 2.60 -13.58
C LEU A 156 -8.07 1.74 -14.58
N LEU A 157 -8.13 0.41 -14.42
CA LEU A 157 -7.39 -0.52 -15.25
C LEU A 157 -7.85 -0.47 -16.71
N GLU A 158 -9.15 -0.49 -16.96
CA GLU A 158 -9.72 -0.44 -18.30
C GLU A 158 -9.43 0.88 -19.01
N LYS A 159 -9.48 2.01 -18.29
CA LYS A 159 -9.33 3.35 -18.87
C LYS A 159 -7.89 3.75 -19.13
N PHE A 160 -6.95 3.40 -18.23
CA PHE A 160 -5.58 3.91 -18.27
C PHE A 160 -4.50 2.85 -18.46
N LEU A 161 -4.84 1.57 -18.26
CA LEU A 161 -3.88 0.47 -18.22
C LEU A 161 -4.37 -0.72 -19.05
N THR A 162 -5.08 -0.45 -20.16
CA THR A 162 -5.58 -1.49 -21.06
C THR A 162 -4.44 -2.39 -21.53
N GLY A 163 -4.59 -3.70 -21.35
CA GLY A 163 -3.58 -4.69 -21.71
C GLY A 163 -2.48 -4.92 -20.67
N LYS A 164 -2.43 -4.13 -19.59
CA LYS A 164 -1.49 -4.35 -18.48
C LYS A 164 -2.09 -5.33 -17.46
N GLU A 165 -1.38 -6.41 -17.16
CA GLU A 165 -1.88 -7.44 -16.24
C GLU A 165 -1.53 -7.13 -14.77
N PHE A 166 -2.56 -7.17 -13.91
CA PHE A 166 -2.44 -7.13 -12.45
C PHE A 166 -3.17 -8.32 -11.85
N LYS A 167 -2.45 -9.26 -11.23
CA LYS A 167 -3.05 -10.39 -10.54
C LYS A 167 -2.22 -10.84 -9.33
N PRO A 168 -2.86 -11.14 -8.19
CA PRO A 168 -4.28 -10.94 -7.92
C PRO A 168 -4.59 -9.48 -7.55
N ILE A 169 -5.88 -9.13 -7.61
CA ILE A 169 -6.41 -7.85 -7.15
C ILE A 169 -7.15 -8.10 -5.84
N VAL A 170 -6.60 -7.58 -4.74
CA VAL A 170 -7.16 -7.67 -3.39
C VAL A 170 -7.88 -6.36 -3.06
N THR A 171 -9.21 -6.42 -2.99
CA THR A 171 -10.09 -5.28 -2.65
C THR A 171 -10.52 -5.31 -1.19
N ARG A 172 -11.39 -4.37 -0.77
CA ARG A 172 -11.91 -4.29 0.61
C ARG A 172 -12.70 -5.50 1.10
N GLU A 173 -13.15 -6.36 0.19
CA GLU A 173 -13.86 -7.59 0.54
C GLU A 173 -12.93 -8.60 1.22
N PHE A 174 -11.64 -8.55 0.90
CA PHE A 174 -10.63 -9.34 1.58
C PHE A 174 -10.46 -8.85 3.03
N LYS A 175 -10.64 -9.76 3.99
CA LYS A 175 -10.54 -9.45 5.41
C LYS A 175 -9.33 -10.13 6.05
N PRO A 176 -8.68 -9.46 7.02
CA PRO A 176 -8.84 -8.03 7.37
C PRO A 176 -8.23 -7.09 6.32
N PRO A 177 -8.76 -5.86 6.16
CA PRO A 177 -8.16 -4.87 5.25
C PRO A 177 -6.83 -4.32 5.79
N LYS A 178 -6.12 -3.55 4.96
CA LYS A 178 -4.99 -2.71 5.40
C LYS A 178 -5.41 -1.87 6.62
N PRO A 179 -4.54 -1.70 7.65
CA PRO A 179 -3.09 -1.94 7.66
C PRO A 179 -2.66 -3.39 7.95
N SER A 180 -3.58 -4.35 8.01
CA SER A 180 -3.18 -5.75 8.12
C SER A 180 -2.32 -6.19 6.91
N PRO A 181 -1.27 -7.02 7.12
CA PRO A 181 -0.46 -7.56 6.03
C PRO A 181 -1.17 -8.66 5.23
N ALA A 182 -2.33 -9.16 5.70
CA ALA A 182 -2.98 -10.36 5.17
C ALA A 182 -3.21 -10.33 3.65
N GLY A 183 -3.61 -9.17 3.09
CA GLY A 183 -3.81 -9.04 1.65
C GLY A 183 -2.53 -9.17 0.82
N ILE A 184 -1.41 -8.61 1.32
CA ILE A 184 -0.11 -8.67 0.65
C ILE A 184 0.47 -10.09 0.74
N LEU A 185 0.32 -10.74 1.90
CA LEU A 185 0.71 -12.14 2.09
C LEU A 185 -0.13 -13.09 1.22
N HIS A 186 -1.41 -12.78 1.00
CA HIS A 186 -2.25 -13.52 0.07
C HIS A 186 -1.76 -13.39 -1.37
N ILE A 187 -1.39 -12.19 -1.80
CA ILE A 187 -0.75 -11.95 -3.11
C ILE A 187 0.53 -12.79 -3.24
N ALA A 188 1.45 -12.69 -2.26
CA ALA A 188 2.69 -13.46 -2.25
C ALA A 188 2.43 -14.97 -2.39
N LYS A 189 1.50 -15.50 -1.61
CA LYS A 189 1.08 -16.90 -1.66
C LYS A 189 0.52 -17.30 -3.02
N SER A 190 -0.28 -16.43 -3.66
CA SER A 190 -0.85 -16.69 -4.99
C SER A 190 0.21 -16.75 -6.10
N TRP A 191 1.35 -16.09 -5.89
CA TRP A 191 2.52 -16.18 -6.77
C TRP A 191 3.44 -17.36 -6.44
N GLY A 192 3.08 -18.19 -5.45
CA GLY A 192 3.87 -19.34 -5.01
C GLY A 192 4.98 -19.01 -4.02
N PHE A 193 5.07 -17.76 -3.54
CA PHE A 193 6.03 -17.37 -2.52
C PHE A 193 5.47 -17.72 -1.15
N LEU A 194 6.01 -18.76 -0.54
CA LEU A 194 5.59 -19.30 0.75
C LEU A 194 6.72 -19.18 1.77
N GLU A 195 6.34 -18.95 3.02
CA GLU A 195 7.25 -19.11 4.15
C GLU A 195 7.73 -20.56 4.26
N LYS A 196 8.85 -20.78 4.99
CA LYS A 196 9.47 -22.12 5.14
C LYS A 196 8.53 -23.18 5.72
N ASP A 197 7.53 -22.78 6.50
CA ASP A 197 6.53 -23.66 7.09
C ASP A 197 5.32 -23.92 6.17
N GLY A 198 5.25 -23.28 5.00
CA GLY A 198 4.19 -23.41 4.00
C GLY A 198 2.84 -22.81 4.41
N GLY A 199 2.71 -22.24 5.61
CA GLY A 199 1.43 -21.81 6.17
C GLY A 199 0.94 -20.47 5.60
N SER A 200 1.87 -19.55 5.35
CA SER A 200 1.60 -18.18 4.89
C SER A 200 2.46 -17.79 3.69
N GLY A 201 2.06 -16.73 2.98
CA GLY A 201 2.88 -16.20 1.89
C GLY A 201 4.10 -15.45 2.41
N ASP A 202 5.20 -15.47 1.66
CA ASP A 202 6.41 -14.73 1.99
C ASP A 202 6.55 -13.50 1.09
N ALA A 203 6.46 -12.31 1.68
CA ALA A 203 6.60 -11.05 0.96
C ALA A 203 8.03 -10.46 1.04
N SER A 204 9.02 -11.18 1.58
CA SER A 204 10.40 -10.70 1.76
C SER A 204 11.09 -10.26 0.47
N GLN A 205 10.70 -10.85 -0.66
CA GLN A 205 11.19 -10.50 -1.99
C GLN A 205 10.24 -9.62 -2.81
N LEU A 206 9.29 -8.94 -2.15
CA LEU A 206 8.32 -8.06 -2.79
C LEU A 206 8.54 -6.59 -2.41
N ILE A 207 8.01 -5.69 -3.23
CA ILE A 207 7.84 -4.27 -2.89
C ILE A 207 6.34 -3.96 -2.75
N MET A 208 5.95 -3.22 -1.72
CA MET A 208 4.66 -2.55 -1.58
C MET A 208 4.84 -1.06 -1.89
N VAL A 209 4.20 -0.58 -2.96
CA VAL A 209 4.17 0.84 -3.32
C VAL A 209 2.85 1.44 -2.87
N GLY A 210 2.89 2.57 -2.16
CA GLY A 210 1.72 3.43 -2.08
C GLY A 210 1.81 4.62 -1.13
N SER A 211 0.72 5.38 -1.09
CA SER A 211 0.62 6.66 -0.36
C SER A 211 0.32 6.54 1.13
N SER A 212 -0.24 5.40 1.57
CA SER A 212 -0.65 5.16 2.96
C SER A 212 -0.40 3.70 3.42
N THR A 213 0.29 2.92 2.60
CA THR A 213 0.38 1.46 2.71
C THR A 213 1.65 0.92 3.33
N VAL A 214 2.59 1.81 3.66
CA VAL A 214 3.92 1.49 4.20
C VAL A 214 3.84 0.51 5.36
N THR A 215 2.92 0.71 6.32
CA THR A 215 2.77 -0.19 7.46
C THR A 215 2.31 -1.60 7.08
N ALA A 216 1.39 -1.75 6.12
CA ALA A 216 0.93 -3.06 5.68
C ALA A 216 2.03 -3.82 4.93
N GLY A 217 2.75 -3.14 4.05
CA GLY A 217 3.90 -3.71 3.33
C GLY A 217 5.01 -4.12 4.29
N TYR A 218 5.38 -3.22 5.20
CA TYR A 218 6.38 -3.49 6.22
C TYR A 218 6.01 -4.71 7.06
N ALA A 219 4.77 -4.77 7.55
CA ALA A 219 4.24 -5.89 8.32
C ALA A 219 4.21 -7.22 7.54
N ALA A 220 4.05 -7.19 6.22
CA ALA A 220 4.07 -8.38 5.38
C ALA A 220 5.49 -8.90 5.16
N GLY A 221 6.52 -8.06 5.35
CA GLY A 221 7.90 -8.38 5.00
C GLY A 221 8.40 -7.71 3.72
N ALA A 222 7.51 -7.14 2.92
CA ALA A 222 7.82 -6.45 1.67
C ALA A 222 8.50 -5.12 1.90
N ALA A 223 9.49 -4.78 1.08
CA ALA A 223 10.03 -3.43 1.08
C ALA A 223 8.97 -2.41 0.69
N THR A 224 9.13 -1.18 1.15
CA THR A 224 8.08 -0.18 1.11
C THR A 224 8.54 1.06 0.36
N VAL A 225 7.76 1.44 -0.63
CA VAL A 225 7.96 2.68 -1.36
C VAL A 225 6.78 3.59 -1.04
N LEU A 226 7.06 4.70 -0.38
CA LEU A 226 6.11 5.77 -0.20
C LEU A 226 6.11 6.66 -1.45
N LEU A 227 4.97 6.72 -2.13
CA LEU A 227 4.72 7.77 -3.12
C LEU A 227 4.30 9.05 -2.36
N VAL A 228 5.23 9.99 -2.25
CA VAL A 228 5.07 11.17 -1.40
C VAL A 228 4.28 12.28 -2.11
N ASN A 229 3.43 12.94 -1.34
CA ASN A 229 2.67 14.13 -1.70
C ASN A 229 2.53 15.03 -0.46
N GLU A 230 2.01 16.24 -0.65
CA GLU A 230 1.83 17.22 0.43
C GLU A 230 1.00 16.66 1.60
N GLY A 231 0.02 15.78 1.31
CA GLY A 231 -0.87 15.20 2.30
C GLY A 231 -0.25 14.09 3.16
N ASN A 232 0.85 13.48 2.71
CA ASN A 232 1.46 12.32 3.38
C ASN A 232 2.96 12.48 3.69
N VAL A 233 3.55 13.66 3.51
CA VAL A 233 4.98 13.96 3.77
C VAL A 233 5.46 13.48 5.15
N HIS A 234 4.59 13.50 6.16
CA HIS A 234 4.88 13.02 7.51
C HIS A 234 5.24 11.52 7.57
N LEU A 235 4.82 10.71 6.57
CA LEU A 235 5.16 9.29 6.46
C LEU A 235 6.57 9.05 5.90
N ALA A 236 7.22 10.06 5.32
CA ALA A 236 8.55 9.92 4.75
C ALA A 236 9.60 9.51 5.81
N ASN A 237 9.39 9.94 7.06
CA ASN A 237 10.26 9.62 8.20
C ASN A 237 9.78 8.42 9.01
N HIS A 238 8.70 7.76 8.58
CA HIS A 238 8.17 6.62 9.32
C HIS A 238 9.15 5.44 9.25
N GLU A 239 9.35 4.73 10.35
CA GLU A 239 10.22 3.54 10.43
C GLU A 239 9.80 2.38 9.50
N HIS A 240 8.63 2.48 8.86
CA HIS A 240 8.08 1.50 7.94
C HIS A 240 8.26 1.92 6.48
N THR A 241 8.98 3.02 6.21
CA THR A 241 9.21 3.55 4.86
C THR A 241 10.67 3.29 4.48
N ASP A 242 10.90 2.39 3.52
CA ASP A 242 12.25 2.07 3.04
C ASP A 242 12.73 3.09 2.00
N LEU A 243 11.82 3.57 1.15
CA LEU A 243 12.12 4.46 0.04
C LEU A 243 11.00 5.48 -0.20
N ILE A 244 11.36 6.64 -0.74
CA ILE A 244 10.43 7.69 -1.13
C ILE A 244 10.65 8.05 -2.61
N VAL A 245 9.56 8.31 -3.33
CA VAL A 245 9.54 8.83 -4.71
C VAL A 245 8.35 9.80 -4.85
N SER A 246 8.40 10.77 -5.76
CA SER A 246 7.24 11.65 -6.05
C SER A 246 6.44 11.20 -7.27
N ARG A 247 7.09 10.49 -8.19
CA ARG A 247 6.53 9.94 -9.41
C ARG A 247 6.81 8.45 -9.51
N LEU A 248 5.98 7.73 -10.26
CA LEU A 248 6.13 6.28 -10.39
C LEU A 248 7.32 5.89 -11.27
N ASP A 249 7.68 6.69 -12.27
CA ASP A 249 8.77 6.41 -13.21
C ASP A 249 10.16 6.56 -12.58
N GLU A 250 10.30 7.29 -11.47
CA GLU A 250 11.52 7.29 -10.65
C GLU A 250 11.92 5.88 -10.19
N LEU A 251 10.94 4.96 -10.03
CA LEU A 251 11.23 3.58 -9.67
C LEU A 251 12.00 2.83 -10.74
N ILE A 252 11.97 3.24 -12.01
CA ILE A 252 12.68 2.56 -13.09
C ILE A 252 14.18 2.56 -12.81
N GLU A 253 14.77 3.75 -12.60
CA GLU A 253 16.20 3.88 -12.33
C GLU A 253 16.62 3.18 -11.03
N ILE A 254 15.78 3.27 -10.00
CA ILE A 254 15.98 2.60 -8.72
C ILE A 254 16.01 1.08 -8.90
N LEU A 255 15.09 0.53 -9.70
CA LEU A 255 15.03 -0.91 -9.95
C LEU A 255 16.18 -1.37 -10.85
N GLU A 256 16.59 -0.56 -11.82
CA GLU A 256 17.77 -0.84 -12.67
C GLU A 256 19.05 -0.93 -11.86
N LYS A 257 19.24 -0.05 -10.87
CA LYS A 257 20.45 0.01 -10.04
C LYS A 257 20.37 -0.81 -8.75
N GLY A 258 19.21 -1.38 -8.46
CA GLY A 258 18.91 -1.92 -7.14
C GLY A 258 18.78 -0.82 -6.09
N PHE A 259 18.37 -1.21 -4.88
CA PHE A 259 18.27 -0.23 -3.80
C PHE A 259 18.62 -0.82 -2.44
N VAL A 260 18.98 0.07 -1.53
CA VAL A 260 19.07 -0.21 -0.09
C VAL A 260 18.17 0.80 0.61
N GLY A 261 17.15 0.28 1.29
CA GLY A 261 16.18 1.06 2.04
C GLY A 261 16.85 1.82 3.17
N LYS A 262 16.23 2.93 3.57
CA LYS A 262 16.69 3.72 4.71
C LYS A 262 15.76 3.39 5.88
N ILE A 263 16.05 2.31 6.61
CA ILE A 263 15.38 2.12 7.90
C ILE A 263 15.79 3.30 8.78
N GLY A 264 14.82 4.12 9.17
CA GLY A 264 15.02 5.30 10.01
C GLY A 264 15.65 4.93 11.35
N ARG A 265 16.98 4.93 11.41
CA ARG A 265 17.78 4.93 12.64
C ARG A 265 18.87 5.99 12.50
N GLY A 266 18.49 7.24 12.73
CA GLY A 266 19.39 8.36 12.88
C GLY A 266 18.62 9.65 13.09
N GLU A 267 19.00 10.43 14.11
CA GLU A 267 18.48 11.78 14.37
C GLU A 267 18.86 12.79 13.25
N ASP A 268 19.72 12.38 12.31
CA ASP A 268 20.26 13.19 11.21
C ASP A 268 19.71 12.85 9.80
N SER A 269 18.59 12.11 9.69
CA SER A 269 18.05 11.85 8.36
C SER A 269 17.31 13.10 7.85
N ASP A 270 17.91 13.81 6.91
CA ASP A 270 17.37 14.97 6.18
C ASP A 270 16.18 14.61 5.26
N THR A 271 15.39 13.62 5.66
CA THR A 271 14.39 12.92 4.84
C THR A 271 13.14 13.75 4.62
N ARG A 272 12.85 14.72 5.51
CA ARG A 272 11.82 15.74 5.26
C ARG A 272 12.27 16.74 4.20
N VAL A 273 13.52 17.22 4.24
CA VAL A 273 14.09 18.06 3.18
C VAL A 273 14.18 17.28 1.87
N ARG A 274 14.52 15.98 1.92
CA ARG A 274 14.48 15.10 0.75
C ARG A 274 13.05 14.92 0.22
N ALA A 275 12.05 14.75 1.08
CA ALA A 275 10.66 14.67 0.65
C ALA A 275 10.18 16.01 0.07
N GLU A 276 10.52 17.13 0.70
CA GLU A 276 10.23 18.48 0.20
C GLU A 276 10.98 18.77 -1.12
N GLY A 277 12.21 18.32 -1.27
CA GLY A 277 13.01 18.40 -2.50
C GLY A 277 12.45 17.52 -3.61
N VAL A 278 12.12 16.25 -3.30
CA VAL A 278 11.47 15.32 -4.22
C VAL A 278 10.11 15.87 -4.69
N LEU A 279 9.36 16.55 -3.81
CA LEU A 279 8.14 17.26 -4.20
C LEU A 279 8.43 18.48 -5.09
N GLN A 280 9.46 19.28 -4.78
CA GLN A 280 9.86 20.44 -5.59
C GLN A 280 10.31 20.02 -7.00
N ASP A 281 11.13 18.98 -7.12
CA ASP A 281 11.65 18.46 -8.38
C ASP A 281 10.50 17.89 -9.23
N GLY A 282 9.62 17.09 -8.63
CA GLY A 282 8.44 16.54 -9.32
C GLY A 282 7.46 17.62 -9.81
N MET A 283 7.30 18.72 -9.08
CA MET A 283 6.49 19.87 -9.50
C MET A 283 7.14 20.65 -10.65
N ALA A 284 8.48 20.81 -10.64
CA ALA A 284 9.19 21.54 -11.68
C ALA A 284 9.09 20.83 -13.05
N GLU A 285 9.19 19.50 -13.09
CA GLU A 285 9.08 18.72 -14.32
C GLU A 285 7.66 18.67 -14.91
N ALA A 286 6.63 18.72 -14.05
CA ALA A 286 5.22 18.77 -14.49
C ALA A 286 4.84 20.10 -15.17
N VAL A 287 5.62 21.17 -14.94
CA VAL A 287 5.42 22.49 -15.57
C VAL A 287 6.08 22.55 -16.95
N THR A 288 7.16 21.81 -17.18
CA THR A 288 7.89 21.77 -18.48
C THR A 288 7.30 20.82 -19.52
N THR A 289 6.36 19.93 -19.13
CA THR A 289 5.73 18.94 -20.03
C THR A 289 4.29 19.30 -20.46
N LYS A 290 3.81 20.52 -20.17
CA LYS A 290 2.54 21.07 -20.70
C LYS A 290 2.79 22.03 -21.85
#